data_AF-A0A833RJA2-F1
#
_entry.id   AF-A0A833RJA2-F1
#
_cell.length_a   1.000
_cell.length_b   1.000
_cell.length_c   1.000
_cell.angle_alpha   90.00
_cell.angle_beta   90.00
_cell.angle_gamma   90.00
#
_symmetry.space_group_name_H-M   'P 1'
#
loop_
_entity.id
_entity.type
_entity.pdbx_description
1 polymer ?
#
loop_
_entity_poly.entity_id
_entity_poly.type
_entity_poly.pdbx_seq_one_letter_code
_entity_poly.pdbx_strand_id
1 'polypeptide(L)'
;MFLPAMRDFQAQATCRLAEAEDLFQDMKTRFDRAVRLFGEDSAGVQPDEFFGIFENFLQALAEARQDVENMRKKIEEEERRAKQEQELRKRTMERKNSREGILNSISLSKKNEANSNGQNDNKGEFDDLISALRTGDVFGEDIAKFKRSKRRPVTPSGQESRRHSAHREDSRERH
;
A
#
# COMPACT_ATOMS: atom_id res chain seq x y z
N MET A 1 62.93 36.80 -16.90
CA MET A 1 62.44 35.42 -16.71
C MET A 1 61.17 35.08 -17.52
N PHE A 2 60.53 36.04 -18.20
CA PHE A 2 59.28 35.81 -18.94
C PHE A 2 59.43 34.96 -20.22
N LEU A 3 60.44 35.25 -21.06
CA LEU A 3 60.59 34.57 -22.36
C LEU A 3 60.76 33.04 -22.26
N PRO A 4 61.60 32.47 -21.37
CA PRO A 4 61.70 31.02 -21.19
C PRO A 4 60.37 30.40 -20.72
N ALA A 5 59.72 31.01 -19.72
CA ALA A 5 58.44 30.52 -19.19
C ALA A 5 57.34 30.51 -20.26
N MET A 6 57.28 31.54 -21.10
CA MET A 6 56.31 31.59 -22.21
C MET A 6 56.60 30.55 -23.30
N ARG A 7 57.88 30.22 -23.55
CA ARG A 7 58.23 29.16 -24.51
C ARG A 7 57.83 27.78 -23.99
N ASP A 8 58.08 27.51 -22.72
CA ASP A 8 57.67 26.25 -22.08
C ASP A 8 56.13 26.12 -22.06
N PHE A 9 55.44 27.21 -21.71
CA PHE A 9 53.97 27.25 -21.77
C PHE A 9 53.46 27.02 -23.19
N GLN A 10 54.00 27.71 -24.19
CA GLN A 10 53.58 27.56 -25.58
C GLN A 10 53.74 26.10 -26.04
N ALA A 11 54.87 25.46 -25.75
CA ALA A 11 55.11 24.07 -26.12
C ALA A 11 54.07 23.14 -25.49
N GLN A 12 53.80 23.29 -24.18
CA GLN A 12 52.81 22.48 -23.47
C GLN A 12 51.38 22.74 -23.97
N ALA A 13 51.02 24.00 -24.18
CA ALA A 13 49.70 24.40 -24.66
C ALA A 13 49.44 23.87 -26.07
N THR A 14 50.44 23.91 -26.95
CA THR A 14 50.35 23.37 -28.31
C THR A 14 50.13 21.86 -28.29
N CYS A 15 50.88 21.14 -27.44
CA CYS A 15 50.70 19.69 -27.26
C CYS A 15 49.28 19.35 -26.77
N ARG A 16 48.81 20.02 -25.72
CA ARG A 16 47.46 19.80 -25.18
C ARG A 16 46.35 20.17 -26.16
N LEU A 17 46.56 21.21 -26.97
CA LEU A 17 45.59 21.60 -27.99
C LEU A 17 45.49 20.52 -29.07
N ALA A 18 46.62 20.00 -29.55
CA ALA A 18 46.63 18.92 -30.53
C ALA A 18 45.92 17.66 -30.00
N GLU A 19 46.18 17.28 -28.75
CA GLU A 19 45.47 16.16 -28.09
C GLU A 19 43.95 16.39 -28.02
N ALA A 20 43.52 17.62 -27.69
CA ALA A 20 42.10 17.97 -27.64
C ALA A 20 41.45 17.97 -29.03
N GLU A 21 42.16 18.43 -30.06
CA GLU A 21 41.71 18.40 -31.45
C GLU A 21 41.54 16.95 -31.95
N ASP A 22 42.48 16.06 -31.63
CA ASP A 22 42.39 14.64 -31.95
C ASP A 22 41.17 13.97 -31.29
N LEU A 23 40.96 14.22 -29.99
CA LEU A 23 39.79 13.73 -29.26
C LEU A 23 38.48 14.25 -29.85
N PHE A 24 38.47 15.51 -30.29
CA PHE A 24 37.28 16.12 -30.90
C PHE A 24 36.95 15.50 -32.26
N GLN A 25 37.97 15.20 -33.09
CA GLN A 25 37.75 14.52 -34.37
C GLN A 25 37.29 13.07 -34.18
N ASP A 26 37.86 12.35 -33.21
CA ASP A 26 37.41 11.00 -32.85
C ASP A 26 35.95 11.04 -32.35
N MET A 27 35.60 11.99 -31.47
CA MET A 27 34.23 12.19 -31.00
C MET A 27 33.25 12.42 -32.16
N LYS A 28 33.58 13.30 -33.11
CA LYS A 28 32.75 13.55 -34.31
C LYS A 28 32.55 12.30 -35.15
N THR A 29 33.63 11.54 -35.37
CA THR A 29 33.59 10.31 -36.17
C THR A 29 32.71 9.25 -35.51
N ARG A 30 32.81 9.09 -34.18
CA ARG A 30 31.97 8.16 -33.42
C ARG A 30 30.51 8.59 -33.40
N PHE A 31 30.25 9.88 -33.25
CA PHE A 31 28.90 10.43 -33.31
C PHE A 31 28.24 10.17 -34.67
N ASP A 32 28.92 10.50 -35.78
CA ASP A 32 28.42 10.24 -37.14
C ASP A 32 28.09 8.75 -37.34
N ARG A 33 28.99 7.85 -36.91
CA ARG A 33 28.75 6.41 -36.96
C ARG A 33 27.54 5.97 -36.13
N ALA A 34 27.37 6.52 -34.93
CA ALA A 34 26.25 6.19 -34.06
C ALA A 34 24.93 6.67 -34.68
N VAL A 35 24.86 7.91 -35.15
CA VAL A 35 23.66 8.47 -35.79
C VAL A 35 23.24 7.63 -37.00
N ARG A 36 24.18 7.31 -37.89
CA ARG A 36 23.92 6.45 -39.05
C ARG A 36 23.46 5.04 -38.67
N LEU A 37 23.96 4.48 -37.57
CA LEU A 37 23.54 3.16 -37.08
C LEU A 37 22.05 3.12 -36.72
N PHE A 38 21.51 4.23 -36.24
CA PHE A 38 20.09 4.40 -35.92
C PHE A 38 19.25 4.96 -37.09
N GLY A 39 19.84 5.11 -38.28
CA GLY A 39 19.14 5.52 -39.51
C GLY A 39 18.91 7.03 -39.67
N GLU A 40 19.51 7.84 -38.80
CA GLU A 40 19.41 9.30 -38.83
C GLU A 40 20.50 9.93 -39.73
N ASP A 41 20.29 11.18 -40.15
CA ASP A 41 21.30 11.98 -40.85
C ASP A 41 22.15 12.79 -39.86
N SER A 42 23.44 12.47 -39.80
CA SER A 42 24.43 13.13 -38.93
C SER A 42 24.68 14.60 -39.27
N ALA A 43 24.29 15.07 -40.47
CA ALA A 43 24.35 16.48 -40.82
C ALA A 43 23.14 17.27 -40.27
N GLY A 44 22.02 16.60 -39.98
CA GLY A 44 20.77 17.21 -39.55
C GLY A 44 20.54 17.19 -38.03
N VAL A 45 21.19 16.28 -37.30
CA VAL A 45 20.93 16.07 -35.86
C VAL A 45 22.08 16.54 -34.98
N GLN A 46 21.78 17.28 -33.92
CA GLN A 46 22.75 17.68 -32.91
C GLN A 46 22.95 16.57 -31.86
N PRO A 47 24.13 16.47 -31.22
CA PRO A 47 24.37 15.48 -30.18
C PRO A 47 23.35 15.51 -29.03
N ASP A 48 22.98 16.70 -28.56
CA ASP A 48 22.02 16.86 -27.45
C ASP A 48 20.64 16.33 -27.81
N GLU A 49 20.21 16.53 -29.06
CA GLU A 49 18.94 16.01 -29.56
C GLU A 49 18.98 14.49 -29.71
N PHE A 50 20.03 13.97 -30.37
CA PHE A 50 20.19 12.53 -30.57
C PHE A 50 20.27 11.77 -29.24
N PHE A 51 21.12 12.21 -28.30
CA PHE A 51 21.27 11.56 -27.01
C PHE A 51 20.07 11.80 -26.08
N GLY A 52 19.37 12.94 -26.23
CA GLY A 52 18.14 13.23 -25.51
C GLY A 52 17.02 12.22 -25.80
N ILE A 53 16.97 11.63 -26.99
CA ILE A 53 16.03 10.54 -27.31
C ILE A 53 16.27 9.35 -26.37
N PHE A 54 17.53 8.93 -26.21
CA PHE A 54 17.88 7.80 -25.33
C PHE A 54 17.70 8.14 -23.86
N GLU A 55 18.02 9.36 -23.43
CA GLU A 55 17.80 9.80 -22.06
C GLU A 55 16.31 9.73 -21.68
N ASN A 56 15.44 10.30 -22.53
CA ASN A 56 13.99 10.25 -22.34
C ASN A 56 13.47 8.80 -22.35
N PHE A 57 13.98 7.96 -23.25
CA PHE A 57 13.61 6.54 -23.29
C PHE A 57 14.00 5.80 -22.02
N LEU A 58 15.23 6.01 -21.52
CA LEU A 58 15.72 5.36 -20.30
C LEU A 58 14.93 5.81 -19.08
N GLN A 59 14.57 7.09 -19.00
CA GLN A 59 13.72 7.63 -17.94
C GLN A 59 12.33 6.96 -17.97
N ALA A 60 11.66 6.95 -19.14
CA ALA A 60 10.36 6.31 -19.30
C ALA A 60 10.41 4.80 -19.01
N LEU A 61 11.50 4.12 -19.39
CA LEU A 61 11.71 2.72 -19.09
C LEU A 61 11.86 2.46 -17.57
N ALA A 62 12.57 3.33 -16.86
CA ALA A 62 12.72 3.24 -15.41
C ALA A 62 11.37 3.44 -14.70
N GLU A 63 10.59 4.42 -15.14
CA GLU A 63 9.23 4.68 -14.64
C GLU A 63 8.31 3.48 -14.90
N ALA A 64 8.28 2.94 -16.12
CA ALA A 64 7.45 1.79 -16.46
C ALA A 64 7.79 0.55 -15.61
N ARG A 65 9.09 0.31 -15.32
CA ARG A 65 9.50 -0.77 -14.41
C ARG A 65 8.96 -0.57 -13.00
N GLN A 66 9.02 0.66 -12.51
CA GLN A 66 8.50 1.00 -11.18
C GLN A 66 6.97 0.85 -11.14
N ASP A 67 6.27 1.28 -12.18
CA ASP A 67 4.82 1.16 -12.30
C ASP A 67 4.36 -0.29 -12.34
N VAL A 68 5.05 -1.16 -13.08
CA VAL A 68 4.75 -2.60 -13.10
C VAL A 68 4.88 -3.21 -11.70
N GLU A 69 5.93 -2.87 -10.95
CA GLU A 69 6.11 -3.38 -9.59
C GLU A 69 5.05 -2.82 -8.63
N ASN A 70 4.70 -1.53 -8.76
CA ASN A 70 3.65 -0.91 -7.95
C ASN A 70 2.28 -1.55 -8.23
N MET A 71 1.96 -1.80 -9.50
CA MET A 71 0.73 -2.49 -9.92
C MET A 71 0.66 -3.91 -9.37
N ARG A 72 1.78 -4.65 -9.42
CA ARG A 72 1.87 -6.00 -8.85
C ARG A 72 1.55 -6.00 -7.36
N LYS A 73 2.15 -5.07 -6.59
CA LYS A 73 1.89 -4.92 -5.15
C LYS A 73 0.43 -4.53 -4.86
N LYS A 74 -0.15 -3.63 -5.65
CA LYS A 74 -1.53 -3.20 -5.48
C LYS A 74 -2.52 -4.35 -5.69
N ILE A 75 -2.31 -5.17 -6.72
CA ILE A 75 -3.13 -6.36 -6.99
C ILE A 75 -3.04 -7.34 -5.82
N GLU A 76 -1.84 -7.61 -5.32
CA GLU A 76 -1.62 -8.51 -4.17
C GLU A 76 -2.30 -7.98 -2.89
N GLU A 77 -2.23 -6.67 -2.64
CA GLU A 77 -2.88 -6.06 -1.48
C GLU A 77 -4.41 -6.08 -1.60
N GLU A 78 -4.96 -5.80 -2.78
CA GLU A 78 -6.41 -5.86 -3.04
C GLU A 78 -6.95 -7.29 -2.92
N GLU A 79 -6.23 -8.30 -3.41
CA GLU A 79 -6.61 -9.71 -3.25
C GLU A 79 -6.59 -10.12 -1.77
N ARG A 80 -5.54 -9.74 -1.03
CA ARG A 80 -5.44 -9.97 0.42
C ARG A 80 -6.60 -9.31 1.17
N ARG A 81 -6.97 -8.08 0.79
CA ARG A 81 -8.07 -7.34 1.41
C ARG A 81 -9.42 -7.97 1.10
N ALA A 82 -9.68 -8.33 -0.15
CA ALA A 82 -10.90 -9.01 -0.57
C ALA A 82 -11.09 -10.35 0.14
N LYS A 83 -10.01 -11.13 0.31
CA LYS A 83 -10.04 -12.40 1.06
C LYS A 83 -10.40 -12.19 2.53
N GLN A 84 -9.81 -11.18 3.18
CA GLN A 84 -10.13 -10.84 4.57
C GLN A 84 -11.58 -10.36 4.73
N GLU A 85 -12.07 -9.54 3.81
CA GLU A 85 -13.46 -9.07 3.83
C GLU A 85 -14.45 -10.21 3.62
N GLN A 86 -14.18 -11.13 2.68
CA GLN A 86 -15.01 -12.31 2.47
C GLN A 86 -15.03 -13.23 3.71
N GLU A 87 -13.88 -13.46 4.34
CA GLU A 87 -13.80 -14.27 5.55
C GLU A 87 -14.60 -13.65 6.71
N LEU A 88 -14.46 -12.34 6.93
CA LEU A 88 -15.23 -11.61 7.93
C LEU A 88 -16.73 -11.62 7.63
N ARG A 89 -17.12 -11.45 6.36
CA ARG A 89 -18.53 -11.52 5.94
C ARG A 89 -19.12 -12.91 6.16
N LYS A 90 -18.36 -13.98 5.88
CA LYS A 90 -18.80 -15.36 6.15
C LYS A 90 -19.00 -15.59 7.65
N ARG A 91 -18.02 -15.22 8.49
CA ARG A 91 -18.11 -15.35 9.95
C ARG A 91 -19.30 -14.57 10.54
N THR A 92 -19.56 -13.36 10.04
CA THR A 92 -20.69 -12.55 10.51
C THR A 92 -22.04 -13.11 10.05
N MET A 93 -22.15 -13.63 8.83
CA MET A 93 -23.35 -14.33 8.34
C MET A 93 -23.61 -15.61 9.13
N GLU A 94 -22.60 -16.44 9.38
CA GLU A 94 -22.73 -17.66 10.20
C GLU A 94 -23.25 -17.35 11.61
N ARG A 95 -22.73 -16.30 12.25
CA ARG A 95 -23.20 -15.83 13.55
C ARG A 95 -24.65 -15.33 13.51
N LYS A 96 -25.04 -14.57 12.48
CA LYS A 96 -26.43 -14.11 12.31
C LYS A 96 -27.38 -15.28 12.09
N ASN A 97 -27.02 -16.22 11.22
CA ASN A 97 -27.84 -17.38 10.89
C ASN A 97 -27.98 -18.34 12.07
N SER A 98 -26.92 -18.55 12.86
CA SER A 98 -26.99 -19.30 14.11
C SER A 98 -27.93 -18.61 15.12
N ARG A 99 -27.82 -17.30 15.29
CA ARG A 99 -28.72 -16.53 16.16
C ARG A 99 -30.18 -16.56 15.68
N GLU A 100 -30.43 -16.41 14.38
CA GLU A 100 -31.77 -16.48 13.81
C GLU A 100 -32.36 -17.89 13.88
N GLY A 101 -31.55 -18.94 13.67
CA GLY A 101 -31.97 -20.33 13.87
C GLY A 101 -32.44 -20.60 15.29
N ILE A 102 -31.69 -20.12 16.28
CA ILE A 102 -32.05 -20.22 17.71
C ILE A 102 -33.31 -19.39 18.02
N LEU A 103 -33.43 -18.16 17.50
CA LEU A 103 -34.59 -17.31 17.76
C LEU A 103 -35.87 -17.83 17.06
N ASN A 104 -35.75 -18.37 15.85
CA ASN A 104 -36.86 -18.94 15.11
C ASN A 104 -37.34 -20.25 15.73
N SER A 105 -36.44 -21.11 16.22
CA SER A 105 -36.84 -22.32 16.95
C SER A 105 -37.64 -21.95 18.21
N ILE A 106 -37.21 -20.95 18.99
CA ILE A 106 -37.99 -20.43 20.14
C ILE A 106 -39.39 -19.97 19.71
N SER A 107 -39.51 -19.28 18.57
CA SER A 107 -40.80 -18.76 18.08
C SER A 107 -41.77 -19.86 17.60
N LEU A 108 -41.22 -20.94 17.02
CA LEU A 108 -41.96 -22.12 16.55
C LEU A 108 -42.37 -23.01 17.72
N SER A 109 -41.50 -23.21 18.71
CA SER A 109 -41.84 -23.96 19.94
C SER A 109 -42.98 -23.28 20.70
N LYS A 110 -43.00 -21.94 20.76
CA LYS A 110 -44.12 -21.18 21.35
C LYS A 110 -45.44 -21.31 20.58
N LYS A 111 -45.42 -21.57 19.27
CA LYS A 111 -46.62 -21.81 18.45
C LYS A 111 -47.10 -23.26 18.53
N ASN A 112 -46.19 -24.22 18.67
CA ASN A 112 -46.52 -25.65 18.81
C ASN A 112 -46.91 -26.06 20.23
N GLU A 113 -46.53 -25.30 21.27
CA GLU A 113 -47.06 -25.49 22.64
C GLU A 113 -48.58 -25.28 22.74
N ALA A 114 -49.19 -24.59 21.77
CA ALA A 114 -50.64 -24.41 21.73
C ALA A 114 -51.40 -25.61 21.14
N ASN A 115 -50.75 -26.64 20.56
CA ASN A 115 -51.49 -27.69 19.83
C ASN A 115 -50.93 -29.13 19.77
N SER A 116 -50.00 -29.57 20.61
CA SER A 116 -49.63 -31.00 20.58
C SER A 116 -49.20 -31.59 21.92
N ASN A 117 -50.00 -32.55 22.35
CA ASN A 117 -49.75 -33.49 23.41
C ASN A 117 -48.69 -34.52 22.94
N GLY A 118 -47.48 -34.46 23.51
CA GLY A 118 -46.46 -35.52 23.45
C GLY A 118 -45.46 -35.48 22.29
N GLN A 119 -44.18 -35.23 22.58
CA GLN A 119 -43.08 -36.21 22.45
C GLN A 119 -41.74 -35.60 22.93
N ASN A 120 -40.85 -36.48 23.38
CA ASN A 120 -39.74 -36.23 24.29
C ASN A 120 -38.41 -35.88 23.56
N ASP A 121 -38.45 -35.11 22.49
CA ASP A 121 -37.27 -34.80 21.65
C ASP A 121 -36.67 -33.39 21.90
N ASN A 122 -37.30 -32.56 22.74
CA ASN A 122 -36.88 -31.15 22.96
C ASN A 122 -35.83 -30.97 24.08
N LYS A 123 -35.32 -32.06 24.67
CA LYS A 123 -34.50 -32.02 25.90
C LYS A 123 -33.07 -31.47 25.68
N GLY A 124 -32.61 -31.42 24.43
CA GLY A 124 -31.33 -30.78 24.06
C GLY A 124 -31.45 -29.31 23.68
N GLU A 125 -32.60 -28.86 23.17
CA GLU A 125 -32.75 -27.51 22.61
C GLU A 125 -32.69 -26.41 23.68
N PHE A 126 -33.21 -26.70 24.87
CA PHE A 126 -33.09 -25.79 26.02
C PHE A 126 -31.64 -25.70 26.50
N ASP A 127 -30.90 -26.81 26.50
CA ASP A 127 -29.50 -26.83 26.92
C ASP A 127 -28.59 -26.13 25.91
N ASP A 128 -28.88 -26.24 24.61
CA ASP A 128 -28.22 -25.49 23.54
C ASP A 128 -28.46 -23.98 23.68
N LEU A 129 -29.68 -23.58 24.06
CA LEU A 129 -30.02 -22.17 24.33
C LEU A 129 -29.29 -21.64 25.57
N ILE A 130 -29.26 -22.41 26.66
CA ILE A 130 -28.53 -22.07 27.88
C ILE A 130 -27.03 -21.99 27.59
N SER A 131 -26.50 -22.91 26.79
CA SER A 131 -25.10 -22.91 26.37
C SER A 131 -24.76 -21.66 25.58
N ALA A 132 -25.58 -21.27 24.59
CA ALA A 132 -25.39 -20.04 23.80
C ALA A 132 -25.51 -18.74 24.62
N LEU A 133 -26.34 -18.71 25.66
CA LEU A 133 -26.43 -17.60 26.61
C LEU A 133 -25.23 -17.55 27.56
N ARG A 134 -24.73 -18.71 27.99
CA ARG A 134 -23.59 -18.85 28.91
C ARG A 134 -22.26 -18.55 28.22
N THR A 135 -22.08 -18.95 26.96
CA THR A 135 -20.93 -18.56 26.12
C THR A 135 -21.03 -17.10 25.66
N GLY A 136 -22.24 -16.54 25.63
CA GLY A 136 -22.50 -15.15 25.26
C GLY A 136 -22.67 -14.95 23.76
N ASP A 137 -22.75 -16.03 22.97
CA ASP A 137 -22.92 -15.99 21.51
C ASP A 137 -24.26 -15.36 21.07
N VAL A 138 -25.30 -15.44 21.92
CA VAL A 138 -26.58 -14.72 21.73
C VAL A 138 -26.37 -13.20 21.65
N PHE A 139 -25.45 -12.68 22.44
CA PHE A 139 -25.12 -11.28 22.51
C PHE A 139 -23.95 -11.04 21.56
N GLY A 140 -24.25 -10.72 20.30
CA GLY A 140 -23.24 -10.43 19.28
C GLY A 140 -22.12 -9.51 19.80
N GLU A 141 -20.99 -9.53 19.10
CA GLU A 141 -19.68 -9.00 19.51
C GLU A 141 -19.65 -7.56 20.07
N ASP A 142 -20.71 -6.78 19.83
CA ASP A 142 -20.91 -5.44 20.38
C ASP A 142 -21.11 -5.41 21.90
N ILE A 143 -21.77 -6.40 22.52
CA ILE A 143 -21.89 -6.48 23.99
C ILE A 143 -20.57 -6.88 24.67
N ALA A 144 -19.75 -7.70 24.00
CA ALA A 144 -18.42 -8.06 24.48
C ALA A 144 -17.49 -6.84 24.55
N LYS A 145 -17.63 -5.90 23.58
CA LYS A 145 -16.92 -4.61 23.60
C LYS A 145 -17.36 -3.73 24.78
N PHE A 146 -18.65 -3.70 25.11
CA PHE A 146 -19.16 -2.99 26.30
C PHE A 146 -18.63 -3.56 27.63
N LYS A 147 -18.49 -4.89 27.75
CA LYS A 147 -17.93 -5.51 28.97
C LYS A 147 -16.43 -5.29 29.13
N ARG A 148 -15.65 -5.20 28.04
CA ARG A 148 -14.21 -4.94 28.11
C ARG A 148 -13.89 -3.52 28.59
N SER A 149 -14.76 -2.54 28.33
CA SER A 149 -14.59 -1.16 28.82
C SER A 149 -14.79 -1.02 30.34
N LYS A 150 -15.45 -1.97 31.01
CA LYS A 150 -15.78 -1.87 32.45
C LYS A 150 -14.76 -2.52 33.39
N ARG A 151 -13.69 -3.13 32.85
CA ARG A 151 -12.53 -3.59 33.64
C ARG A 151 -11.32 -2.67 33.44
N ARG A 152 -11.42 -1.44 33.94
CA ARG A 152 -10.23 -0.72 34.43
C ARG A 152 -10.12 -1.01 35.94
N PRO A 153 -9.07 -1.70 36.42
CA PRO A 153 -8.73 -1.66 37.83
C PRO A 153 -8.30 -0.23 38.18
N VAL A 154 -8.96 0.36 39.16
CA VAL A 154 -8.47 1.57 39.84
C VAL A 154 -7.32 1.11 40.75
N THR A 155 -6.09 1.48 40.41
CA THR A 155 -4.95 1.44 41.33
C THR A 155 -4.58 2.87 41.72
N PRO A 156 -4.47 3.21 43.02
CA PRO A 156 -4.00 4.52 43.46
C PRO A 156 -2.47 4.59 43.48
N SER A 157 -1.94 5.82 43.44
CA SER A 157 -0.52 6.23 43.44
C SER A 157 0.24 5.96 42.12
N GLY A 158 0.95 6.89 41.49
CA GLY A 158 1.32 8.25 41.84
C GLY A 158 2.71 8.51 41.28
N GLN A 159 2.82 9.23 40.16
CA GLN A 159 3.91 10.17 39.87
C GLN A 159 3.67 10.90 38.55
N GLU A 160 3.73 12.22 38.65
CA GLU A 160 3.67 13.20 37.58
C GLU A 160 4.84 13.06 36.59
N SER A 161 4.60 13.36 35.31
CA SER A 161 5.14 14.59 34.71
C SER A 161 4.70 14.82 33.25
N ARG A 162 4.06 16.00 33.07
CA ARG A 162 4.23 16.99 31.96
C ARG A 162 3.71 16.59 30.56
N ARG A 163 2.53 17.06 30.15
CA ARG A 163 2.18 18.39 29.54
C ARG A 163 2.70 18.62 28.10
N HIS A 164 1.76 18.58 27.14
CA HIS A 164 1.47 19.55 26.04
C HIS A 164 0.57 18.83 25.00
N SER A 165 -0.74 19.12 24.82
CA SER A 165 -1.43 20.31 24.30
C SER A 165 -1.12 20.68 22.85
N ALA A 166 -2.03 20.31 21.93
CA ALA A 166 -2.53 21.05 20.75
C ALA A 166 -3.11 20.02 19.77
N HIS A 167 -4.42 19.78 19.69
CA HIS A 167 -5.43 20.62 19.02
C HIS A 167 -4.94 21.17 17.67
N ARG A 168 -5.35 20.54 16.58
CA ARG A 168 -5.54 21.23 15.31
C ARG A 168 -6.72 20.59 14.58
N GLU A 169 -7.82 21.34 14.61
CA GLU A 169 -9.08 21.02 13.96
C GLU A 169 -8.96 21.11 12.44
N ASP A 170 -9.74 20.23 11.82
CA ASP A 170 -10.27 20.32 10.48
C ASP A 170 -11.26 21.52 10.43
N SER A 171 -10.94 22.55 9.65
CA SER A 171 -11.91 23.59 9.26
C SER A 171 -12.04 23.58 7.76
N ARG A 172 -13.06 22.86 7.31
CA ARG A 172 -13.75 23.10 6.06
C ARG A 172 -14.48 24.43 6.18
N GLU A 173 -14.20 25.38 5.29
CA GLU A 173 -15.27 26.23 4.78
C GLU A 173 -14.98 26.63 3.33
N ARG A 174 -15.94 26.28 2.49
CA ARG A 174 -16.15 26.84 1.16
C ARG A 174 -16.75 28.23 1.38
N HIS A 175 -16.22 29.25 0.72
CA HIS A 175 -16.91 30.19 -0.19
C HIS A 175 -15.86 31.11 -0.81
#